data_AF-A0A817NLB4-F1
#
_entry.id   AF-A0A817NLB4-F1
#
_cell.length_a   1.000
_cell.length_b   1.000
_cell.length_c   1.000
_cell.angle_alpha   90.00
_cell.angle_beta   90.00
_cell.angle_gamma   90.00
#
_symmetry.space_group_name_H-M   'P 1'
#
loop_
_entity.id
_entity.type
_entity.pdbx_description
1 polymer ?
#
loop_
_entity_poly.entity_id
_entity_poly.type
_entity_poly.pdbx_seq_one_letter_code
_entity_poly.pdbx_strand_id
1 'polypeptide(L)'
;GKLFIALFIPNNCRVFIGILDSIRENHMPNLNKLLKNECEKRLQKGIDTNLLPINEHQFEVKVDMDIENIWKRFNKIISNRK
;
A
#
# COMPACT_ATOMS: atom_id res chain seq x y z
N GLY A 1 -7.71 14.89 -10.93
CA GLY A 1 -6.32 14.51 -10.57
C GLY A 1 -6.36 13.20 -9.82
N LYS A 2 -5.34 12.36 -9.97
CA LYS A 2 -5.24 11.10 -9.22
C LYS A 2 -4.53 11.35 -7.89
N LEU A 3 -5.11 10.90 -6.78
CA LEU A 3 -4.49 10.97 -5.45
C LEU A 3 -4.29 9.55 -4.92
N PHE A 4 -3.09 9.29 -4.39
CA PHE A 4 -2.74 8.04 -3.75
C PHE A 4 -2.42 8.32 -2.29
N ILE A 5 -3.08 7.61 -1.38
CA ILE A 5 -2.81 7.65 0.05
C ILE A 5 -2.56 6.22 0.49
N ALA A 6 -1.49 5.98 1.25
CA ALA A 6 -1.16 4.67 1.79
C ALA A 6 -0.97 4.73 3.30
N LEU A 7 -1.52 3.72 4.00
CA LEU A 7 -1.29 3.49 5.43
C LEU A 7 -0.54 2.17 5.59
N PHE A 8 0.68 2.25 6.11
CA PHE A 8 1.51 1.10 6.45
C PHE A 8 1.27 0.68 7.89
N ILE A 9 1.17 -0.62 8.11
CA ILE A 9 0.69 -1.21 9.35
C ILE A 9 1.74 -2.23 9.79
N PRO A 10 2.76 -1.81 10.54
CA PRO A 10 3.93 -2.65 10.82
C PRO A 10 3.57 -3.95 11.52
N ASN A 11 2.68 -3.89 12.52
CA ASN A 11 2.38 -5.02 13.41
C ASN A 11 1.82 -6.27 12.69
N ASN A 12 1.26 -6.13 11.49
CA ASN A 12 0.72 -7.25 10.73
C ASN A 12 1.08 -7.21 9.24
N CYS A 13 2.10 -6.42 8.88
CA CYS A 13 2.54 -6.20 7.50
C CYS A 13 1.40 -5.78 6.54
N ARG A 14 0.27 -5.26 7.00
CA ARG A 14 -0.79 -4.81 6.09
C ARG A 14 -0.47 -3.43 5.53
N VAL A 15 -0.86 -3.19 4.29
CA VAL A 15 -0.79 -1.88 3.65
C VAL A 15 -2.13 -1.59 3.03
N PHE A 16 -2.79 -0.53 3.51
CA PHE A 16 -4.02 -0.06 2.89
C PHE A 16 -3.69 1.09 1.94
N ILE A 17 -4.16 1.02 0.70
CA ILE A 17 -3.94 2.04 -0.32
C ILE A 17 -5.31 2.55 -0.80
N GLY A 18 -5.59 3.82 -0.52
CA GLY A 18 -6.72 4.55 -1.09
C GLY A 18 -6.30 5.32 -2.33
N ILE A 19 -7.08 5.19 -3.41
CA ILE A 19 -6.86 5.87 -4.67
C ILE A 19 -8.11 6.69 -4.99
N LEU A 20 -7.95 8.01 -5.13
CA LEU A 20 -8.98 8.88 -5.70
C LEU A 20 -8.76 8.93 -7.20
N ASP A 21 -9.70 8.40 -7.97
CA ASP A 21 -9.68 8.46 -9.43
C ASP A 21 -11.07 8.80 -9.97
N SER A 22 -11.11 9.32 -11.19
CA SER A 22 -12.34 9.60 -11.94
C SER A 22 -13.11 8.35 -12.36
N ILE A 23 -12.45 7.19 -12.34
CA ILE A 23 -13.00 5.89 -12.71
C ILE A 23 -12.75 4.94 -11.54
N ARG A 24 -13.79 4.24 -11.09
CA ARG A 24 -13.71 3.29 -9.96
C ARG A 24 -13.13 1.94 -10.37
N GLU A 25 -12.01 1.95 -11.08
CA GLU A 25 -11.35 0.75 -11.58
C GLU A 25 -9.91 0.68 -11.07
N ASN A 26 -9.52 -0.51 -10.58
CA ASN A 26 -8.18 -0.73 -10.06
C ASN A 26 -7.23 -1.16 -11.17
N HIS A 27 -6.45 -0.20 -11.66
CA HIS A 27 -5.36 -0.45 -12.62
C HIS A 27 -3.99 -0.63 -11.95
N MET A 28 -3.93 -0.86 -10.64
CA MET A 28 -2.66 -1.08 -9.96
C MET A 28 -2.03 -2.41 -10.41
N PRO A 29 -0.72 -2.45 -10.64
CA PRO A 29 -0.01 -3.71 -10.88
C PRO A 29 -0.03 -4.59 -9.63
N ASN A 30 0.41 -5.84 -9.77
CA ASN A 30 0.62 -6.71 -8.62
C ASN A 30 1.72 -6.13 -7.71
N LEU A 31 1.32 -5.46 -6.63
CA LEU A 31 2.21 -4.76 -5.71
C LEU A 31 3.17 -5.68 -4.97
N ASN A 32 2.77 -6.94 -4.70
CA ASN A 32 3.66 -7.93 -4.10
C ASN A 32 4.81 -8.28 -5.05
N LYS A 33 4.49 -8.51 -6.32
CA LYS A 33 5.50 -8.77 -7.35
C LYS A 33 6.41 -7.56 -7.54
N LEU A 34 5.85 -6.35 -7.52
CA LEU A 34 6.62 -5.11 -7.66
C LEU A 34 7.59 -4.90 -6.48
N LEU A 35 7.12 -5.09 -5.24
CA LEU A 35 7.95 -5.02 -4.04
C LEU A 35 9.08 -6.05 -4.09
N LYS A 36 8.77 -7.30 -4.40
CA LYS A 36 9.75 -8.39 -4.49
C LYS A 36 10.85 -8.07 -5.50
N ASN A 37 10.46 -7.65 -6.71
CA ASN A 37 11.40 -7.28 -7.75
C ASN A 37 12.30 -6.10 -7.34
N GLU A 38 11.76 -5.12 -6.62
CA GLU A 38 12.54 -3.98 -6.12
C GLU A 38 13.53 -4.40 -5.02
N CYS A 39 13.12 -5.28 -4.11
CA CYS A 39 14.00 -5.87 -3.09
C CYS A 39 15.14 -6.67 -3.75
N GLU A 40 14.85 -7.52 -4.74
CA GLU A 40 15.86 -8.29 -5.47
C GLU A 40 16.88 -7.38 -6.17
N LYS A 41 16.42 -6.30 -6.82
CA LYS A 41 17.31 -5.29 -7.43
C LYS A 41 18.21 -4.60 -6.41
N ARG A 42 17.70 -4.30 -5.22
CA ARG A 42 18.49 -3.66 -4.14
C ARG A 42 19.51 -4.62 -3.54
N LEU A 43 19.15 -5.90 -3.36
CA LEU A 43 20.08 -6.94 -2.95
C LEU A 43 21.24 -7.09 -3.94
N GLN A 44 20.95 -7.09 -5.25
CA GLN A 44 21.99 -7.12 -6.30
C GLN A 44 22.93 -5.92 -6.25
N LYS A 45 22.48 -4.79 -5.68
CA LYS A 45 23.30 -3.58 -5.46
C LYS A 45 24.05 -3.59 -4.13
N GLY A 46 23.97 -4.67 -3.34
CA GLY A 46 24.68 -4.82 -2.07
C GLY A 46 24.01 -4.12 -0.88
N ILE A 47 22.72 -3.77 -0.97
CA ILE A 47 21.97 -3.25 0.18
C ILE A 47 21.78 -4.37 1.20
N ASP A 48 22.05 -4.08 2.49
CA ASP A 48 21.82 -5.03 3.58
C ASP A 48 20.33 -5.41 3.66
N THR A 49 20.09 -6.72 3.76
CA THR A 49 18.80 -7.34 4.07
C THR A 49 18.04 -6.69 5.23
N ASN A 50 18.72 -6.21 6.27
CA ASN A 50 18.10 -5.56 7.42
C ASN A 50 17.47 -4.19 7.09
N LEU A 51 17.88 -3.59 5.97
CA LEU A 51 17.35 -2.32 5.48
C LEU A 51 16.23 -2.50 4.45
N LEU A 52 15.91 -3.74 4.09
CA LEU A 52 14.85 -4.04 3.15
C LEU A 52 13.49 -4.12 3.87
N PRO A 53 12.41 -3.70 3.19
CA PRO A 53 11.06 -3.91 3.70
C PRO A 53 10.75 -5.41 3.82
N ILE A 54 9.90 -5.75 4.80
CA ILE A 54 9.44 -7.13 5.01
C ILE A 54 8.73 -7.63 3.74
N ASN A 55 9.07 -8.82 3.24
CA ASN A 55 8.52 -9.34 1.98
C ASN A 55 7.09 -9.90 2.10
N GLU A 56 6.47 -9.79 3.27
CA GLU A 56 5.14 -10.35 3.59
C GLU A 56 4.04 -9.29 3.61
N HIS A 57 4.28 -8.12 2.99
CA HIS A 57 3.27 -7.07 2.97
C HIS A 57 1.99 -7.53 2.29
N GLN A 58 0.84 -7.27 2.92
CA GLN A 58 -0.49 -7.55 2.37
C GLN A 58 -1.12 -6.25 1.92
N PHE A 59 -1.11 -5.99 0.61
CA PHE A 59 -1.69 -4.79 0.02
C PHE A 59 -3.20 -4.92 -0.19
N GLU A 60 -3.97 -4.03 0.44
CA GLU A 60 -5.39 -3.82 0.15
C GLU A 60 -5.54 -2.50 -0.61
N VAL A 61 -5.93 -2.58 -1.88
CA VAL A 61 -6.14 -1.41 -2.74
C VAL A 61 -7.63 -1.10 -2.85
N LYS A 62 -8.01 0.16 -2.61
CA LYS A 62 -9.36 0.68 -2.81
C LYS A 62 -9.33 1.93 -3.68
N VAL A 63 -10.04 1.86 -4.80
CA VAL A 63 -10.28 3.00 -5.68
C VAL A 63 -11.66 3.58 -5.39
N ASP A 64 -11.72 4.88 -5.21
CA ASP A 64 -12.95 5.63 -4.95
C ASP A 64 -12.97 6.93 -5.77
N MET A 65 -14.16 7.47 -6.00
CA MET A 65 -14.35 8.75 -6.70
C MET A 65 -14.56 9.92 -5.73
N ASP A 66 -14.76 9.60 -4.44
CA ASP A 66 -14.97 10.56 -3.37
C ASP A 66 -13.91 10.41 -2.29
N ILE A 67 -13.24 11.51 -1.97
CA ILE A 67 -12.19 11.57 -0.97
C ILE A 67 -12.73 11.30 0.44
N GLU A 68 -13.99 11.61 0.74
CA GLU A 68 -14.59 11.31 2.03
C GLU A 68 -14.68 9.80 2.28
N ASN A 69 -14.97 9.01 1.24
CA ASN A 69 -15.03 7.56 1.35
C ASN A 69 -13.66 6.96 1.68
N ILE A 70 -12.60 7.53 1.10
CA ILE A 70 -11.22 7.16 1.42
C ILE A 70 -10.95 7.47 2.90
N TRP A 71 -11.20 8.70 3.35
CA TRP A 71 -10.98 9.09 4.75
C TRP A 71 -11.79 8.26 5.75
N LYS A 72 -13.07 7.98 5.47
CA LYS A 72 -13.91 7.11 6.30
C LYS A 72 -13.28 5.72 6.47
N ARG A 73 -12.69 5.15 5.42
CA ARG A 73 -11.99 3.85 5.49
C ARG A 73 -10.71 3.95 6.33
N PHE A 74 -9.88 4.98 6.10
CA PHE A 74 -8.66 5.19 6.88
C PHE A 74 -8.98 5.36 8.37
N ASN A 75 -9.96 6.21 8.71
CA ASN A 75 -10.40 6.44 10.08
C ASN A 75 -10.91 5.15 10.73
N LYS A 76 -11.67 4.31 10.00
CA LYS A 76 -12.09 2.99 10.50
C LYS A 76 -10.89 2.07 10.79
N ILE A 77 -9.91 2.03 9.88
CA ILE A 77 -8.70 1.20 10.05
C ILE A 77 -7.88 1.66 11.26
N ILE A 78 -7.76 2.97 11.48
CA ILE A 78 -7.02 3.56 12.59
C ILE A 78 -7.76 3.38 13.91
N SER A 79 -9.06 3.66 13.94
CA SER A 79 -9.88 3.54 15.17
C SER A 79 -9.98 2.10 15.67
N ASN A 80 -9.97 1.11 14.77
CA ASN A 80 -9.95 -0.32 15.14
C ASN A 80 -8.63 -0.79 15.76
N ARG A 81 -7.67 0.11 16.03
CA ARG A 81 -6.37 -0.20 16.63
C ARG A 81 -6.11 0.52 17.94
N LYS A 82 -6.98 1.46 18.32
CA LYS A 82 -6.99 1.98 19.69
C LYS A 82 -7.54 0.90 20.60
#